data_AF-A0A2V5I4T7-F1
#
_entry.id   AF-A0A2V5I4T7-F1
#
_cell.length_a   1.000
_cell.length_b   1.000
_cell.length_c   1.000
_cell.angle_alpha   90.00
_cell.angle_beta   90.00
_cell.angle_gamma   90.00
#
_symmetry.space_group_name_H-M   'P 1'
#
loop_
_entity.id
_entity.type
_entity.pdbx_description
1 polymer ?
#
loop_
_entity_poly.entity_id
_entity_poly.type
_entity_poly.pdbx_seq_one_letter_code
_entity_poly.pdbx_strand_id
1 'polypeptide(L)' 'QCWDHGCNGRHFSSKSNLIRHQKEKSKTTSNFTCPLCAAVFTRSSARDTHLARQSC' A
#
# COMPACT_ATOMS: atom_id res chain seq x y z
N GLN A 1 0.39 15.91 10.94
CA GLN A 1 1.32 14.87 11.41
C GLN A 1 0.82 13.52 10.89
N CYS A 2 1.70 12.59 10.51
CA CYS A 2 1.31 11.30 9.94
C CYS A 2 1.81 10.14 10.82
N TRP A 3 0.91 9.20 11.12
CA TRP A 3 1.13 8.06 12.01
C TRP A 3 1.12 6.71 11.28
N ASP A 4 1.24 6.74 9.95
CA ASP A 4 1.24 5.55 9.11
C ASP A 4 2.52 4.71 9.31
N HIS A 5 2.42 3.39 9.14
CA HIS A 5 3.57 2.48 9.31
C HIS A 5 4.69 2.83 8.31
N GLY A 6 5.86 3.23 8.84
CA GLY A 6 6.99 3.71 8.06
C GLY A 6 7.02 5.22 7.78
N CYS A 7 6.11 6.00 8.37
CA CYS A 7 6.18 7.47 8.36
C CYS A 7 6.83 8.08 9.60
N ASN A 8 7.14 7.28 10.64
CA ASN A 8 7.87 7.66 11.86
C ASN A 8 7.45 9.03 12.45
N GLY A 9 6.14 9.30 12.49
CA GLY A 9 5.63 10.53 13.09
C GLY A 9 5.99 11.81 12.32
N ARG A 10 6.16 11.75 10.99
CA ARG A 10 6.51 12.93 10.18
C ARG A 10 5.54 14.08 10.43
N HIS A 11 6.09 15.21 10.87
CA HIS A 11 5.36 16.45 11.05
C HIS A 11 5.46 17.29 9.76
N PHE A 12 4.34 17.85 9.34
CA PHE A 12 4.26 18.74 8.20
C PHE A 12 3.82 20.10 8.70
N SER A 13 4.57 21.14 8.37
CA SER A 13 4.27 22.53 8.77
C SER A 13 3.05 23.11 8.04
N SER A 14 2.57 22.44 6.97
CA SER A 14 1.40 22.85 6.20
C SER A 14 0.50 21.68 5.88
N LYS A 15 -0.82 21.93 5.92
CA LYS A 15 -1.86 20.96 5.55
C LYS A 15 -1.73 20.49 4.10
N SER A 16 -1.29 21.35 3.18
CA SER A 16 -1.08 20.99 1.77
C SER A 16 0.03 19.95 1.61
N ASN A 17 1.11 20.07 2.41
CA ASN A 17 2.21 19.11 2.41
C ASN A 17 1.78 17.76 3.00
N LEU A 18 0.94 17.77 4.04
CA LEU A 18 0.34 16.56 4.61
C LEU A 18 -0.58 15.85 3.59
N ILE A 19 -1.43 16.59 2.87
CA ILE A 19 -2.34 16.02 1.86
C ILE A 19 -1.56 15.41 0.70
N ARG A 20 -0.50 16.07 0.21
CA ARG A 20 0.38 15.50 -0.81
C ARG A 20 1.06 14.23 -0.32
N HIS A 21 1.60 14.26 0.90
CA HIS A 21 2.21 13.11 1.53
C HIS A 21 1.23 11.93 1.66
N GLN A 22 0.01 12.19 2.13
CA GLN A 22 -1.04 11.19 2.20
C GLN A 22 -1.38 10.65 0.81
N LYS A 23 -1.57 11.47 -0.23
CA LYS A 23 -1.83 10.98 -1.59
C LYS A 23 -0.70 10.09 -2.13
N GLU A 24 0.55 10.47 -1.90
CA GLU A 24 1.72 9.67 -2.31
C GLU A 24 1.79 8.35 -1.53
N LYS A 25 1.51 8.37 -0.21
CA LYS A 25 1.47 7.18 0.63
C LYS A 25 0.24 6.30 0.42
N SER A 26 -0.92 6.87 0.15
CA SER A 26 -2.16 6.15 -0.19
C SER A 26 -2.06 5.41 -1.52
N LYS A 27 -1.04 5.66 -2.34
CA LYS A 27 -0.67 4.75 -3.44
C LYS A 27 -0.06 3.42 -2.95
N THR A 28 0.15 3.27 -1.64
CA THR A 28 0.92 2.18 -1.01
C THR A 28 0.09 1.47 0.07
N THR A 29 -1.15 1.11 -0.18
CA THR A 29 -1.80 -0.01 0.56
C THR A 29 -3.05 -0.55 -0.12
N SER A 30 -3.08 -0.54 -1.46
CA SER A 30 -3.97 -1.48 -2.14
C SER A 30 -3.37 -2.86 -1.89
N ASN A 31 -3.78 -3.50 -0.79
CA ASN A 31 -3.50 -4.90 -0.55
C ASN A 31 -4.12 -5.66 -1.72
N PHE A 32 -3.28 -6.26 -2.55
CA PHE A 32 -3.72 -7.05 -3.68
C PHE A 32 -3.99 -8.44 -3.17
N THR A 33 -5.24 -8.75 -2.87
CA THR A 33 -5.62 -10.04 -2.31
C THR A 33 -5.97 -11.03 -3.42
N CYS A 34 -5.48 -12.25 -3.34
CA CYS A 34 -5.91 -13.32 -4.24
C CYS A 34 -7.34 -13.78 -3.90
N PRO A 35 -8.28 -13.83 -4.85
CA PRO A 35 -9.65 -14.27 -4.57
C PRO A 35 -9.79 -15.78 -4.32
N LEU A 36 -8.76 -16.57 -4.65
CA LEU A 36 -8.81 -18.04 -4.54
C LEU A 36 -8.31 -18.55 -3.17
N CYS A 37 -7.22 -17.96 -2.66
CA CYS A 37 -6.60 -18.40 -1.40
C CYS A 37 -6.41 -17.26 -0.37
N ALA A 38 -6.98 -16.08 -0.62
CA ALA A 38 -6.90 -14.90 0.26
C ALA A 38 -5.47 -14.42 0.59
N ALA A 39 -4.47 -14.86 -0.17
CA ALA A 39 -3.10 -14.40 -0.01
C ALA A 39 -3.00 -12.89 -0.25
N VAL A 40 -2.42 -12.17 0.70
CA VAL A 40 -2.29 -10.71 0.66
C VAL A 40 -0.94 -10.34 0.09
N PHE A 41 -0.95 -9.56 -1.00
CA PHE A 41 0.26 -9.06 -1.62
C PHE A 41 0.34 -7.54 -1.49
N THR A 42 1.56 -7.05 -1.28
CA THR A 42 1.86 -5.61 -1.22
C THR A 42 1.99 -4.98 -2.61
N ARG A 43 2.00 -5.79 -3.67
CA ARG A 43 2.20 -5.37 -5.08
C ARG A 43 1.28 -6.14 -6.03
N SER A 44 0.72 -5.45 -7.02
CA SER A 44 -0.13 -6.06 -8.06
C SER A 44 0.61 -7.14 -8.85
N SER A 45 1.86 -6.86 -9.25
CA SER A 45 2.69 -7.79 -10.03
C SER A 45 2.96 -9.12 -9.32
N ALA A 46 3.05 -9.09 -7.98
CA ALA A 46 3.24 -10.30 -7.18
C ALA A 46 1.95 -11.14 -7.16
N ARG A 47 0.79 -10.49 -6.98
CA ARG A 47 -0.53 -11.12 -7.11
C ARG A 47 -0.72 -11.69 -8.51
N ASP A 48 -0.36 -10.96 -9.56
CA ASP A 48 -0.50 -11.40 -10.96
C ASP A 48 0.37 -12.62 -11.26
N THR A 49 1.62 -12.62 -10.78
CA THR A 49 2.50 -13.80 -10.91
C THR A 49 1.97 -15.00 -10.13
N HIS A 50 1.45 -14.77 -8.92
CA HIS A 50 0.85 -15.81 -8.09
C HIS A 50 -0.39 -16.43 -8.78
N LEU A 51 -1.26 -15.61 -9.38
CA LEU A 51 -2.39 -16.07 -10.18
C LEU A 51 -1.93 -16.80 -11.45
N ALA A 52 -0.94 -16.28 -12.16
CA ALA A 52 -0.42 -16.88 -13.39
C ALA A 52 0.22 -18.25 -13.15
N ARG A 53 0.89 -18.42 -12.01
CA ARG A 53 1.46 -19.70 -11.59
C ARG A 53 0.45 -20.63 -10.94
N GLN A 54 -0.81 -20.19 -10.76
CA GLN A 54 -1.85 -20.89 -10.00
C GLN A 54 -1.30 -21.42 -8.68
N SER A 55 -0.50 -20.59 -8.00
CA SER A 55 0.19 -20.94 -6.76
C SER A 55 -0.69 -20.71 -5.53
N CYS A 56 -2.00 -20.81 -5.70
CA CYS A 56 -2.89 -21.18 -4.60
C CYS A 56 -2.83 -22.72 -4.47
#